data_AF-A0A370TS08-F1
#
_entry.id   AF-A0A370TS08-F1
#
_cell.length_a   1.000
_cell.length_b   1.000
_cell.length_c   1.000
_cell.angle_alpha   90.00
_cell.angle_beta   90.00
_cell.angle_gamma   90.00
#
_symmetry.space_group_name_H-M   'P 1'
#
loop_
_entity.id
_entity.type
_entity.pdbx_description
1 polymer ?
#
loop_
_entity_poly.entity_id
_entity_poly.type
_entity_poly.pdbx_seq_one_letter_code
_entity_poly.pdbx_strand_id
1 'polypeptide(L)'
;MTWLAGAKGSQPEQISGIYCNKCKRFTCIGCRGKPRLGKISYCALDAVVNNCCPHGRLFGSWLLLCRFDEVELQHKAAEDLQRRGPKAPLDNGTGYTPESEATASRVLFKDSNINYSQQNDLTDMVMTEVLLLLTAFLPVNGLGSSFDREPPAEFFALFRLSLLFDRVTMLLRNDSISDMARRSDLYQAALAFVTAMAKHPRLVHILTDKRPEKKRSPGLKSLGENFDSHALVVDISPSGLAGSLLTYCHNTFKQADAFACLSHNAAMAKGIHSDDSKQTIAIFKSIVGFRDAVKQTAPDAIQDPAKTPKDPWQEFTEAKQVTFTDDVLVNHRLSHEWCKIQSPPPGRMTGLWKEIASWTTSLPPGIFVKVSDSRPDVMKILIIGVPGSPYAGGLFIFDMYLPHNWPAVPPQMYFAMNQGCGLIRFSLNPNIHEDGTVCLSLLNTWHGSPAERWLPHRSTLLSVFVSIQAMILGVANPAENEPLRSSLDPDPQQIVKYVQAKTVYYAMLYWLTAENVSKNIWRDIIQMYWICKGKEVLATVREWSKTNKLISSWNTKSDVINFRCWNRTAEGVNLLEMLEKSLWSSSGSRRVEQPTPRYRY
;
A
#
# COMPACT_ATOMS: atom_id res chain seq x y z
N MET A 1 11.22 -7.69 42.49
CA MET A 1 10.11 -8.36 41.79
C MET A 1 10.14 -9.81 42.20
N THR A 2 9.07 -10.25 42.85
CA THR A 2 8.77 -11.65 43.14
C THR A 2 8.44 -12.37 41.83
N TRP A 3 9.06 -13.53 41.63
CA TRP A 3 8.77 -14.44 40.52
C TRP A 3 7.27 -14.76 40.51
N LEU A 4 6.63 -14.70 39.35
CA LEU A 4 5.25 -15.15 39.20
C LEU A 4 5.18 -16.63 39.62
N ALA A 5 4.28 -16.92 40.56
CA ALA A 5 4.04 -18.25 41.08
C ALA A 5 3.51 -19.15 39.94
N GLY A 6 4.41 -19.84 39.26
CA GLY A 6 4.06 -20.67 38.09
C GLY A 6 5.26 -21.25 37.33
N ALA A 7 6.46 -20.69 37.46
CA ALA A 7 7.66 -21.24 36.84
C ALA A 7 8.11 -22.55 37.52
N LYS A 8 7.62 -23.69 37.00
CA LYS A 8 8.17 -25.02 37.29
C LYS A 8 9.28 -25.33 36.29
N GLY A 9 10.54 -25.28 36.73
CA GLY A 9 11.71 -25.81 35.99
C GLY A 9 12.79 -24.77 35.69
N SER A 10 14.04 -25.05 36.12
CA SER A 10 15.32 -24.34 35.86
C SER A 10 15.40 -22.82 36.06
N GLN A 11 16.56 -22.31 36.49
CA GLN A 11 16.84 -20.87 36.39
C GLN A 11 16.94 -20.49 34.91
N PRO A 12 16.28 -19.40 34.46
CA PRO A 12 16.37 -18.98 33.07
C PRO A 12 17.81 -18.64 32.68
N GLU A 13 18.21 -19.01 31.48
CA GLU A 13 19.57 -18.82 30.97
C GLU A 13 19.88 -17.32 30.83
N GLN A 14 21.04 -16.86 31.33
CA GLN A 14 21.43 -15.46 31.11
C GLN A 14 22.41 -15.35 29.96
N ILE A 15 22.01 -14.57 28.95
CA ILE A 15 22.72 -14.39 27.67
C ILE A 15 24.16 -13.90 27.86
N SER A 16 24.41 -13.04 28.87
CA SER A 16 25.74 -12.46 29.15
C SER A 16 26.44 -13.12 30.34
N GLY A 17 25.96 -14.26 30.82
CA GLY A 17 26.47 -14.96 32.00
C GLY A 17 26.94 -16.38 31.67
N ILE A 18 28.03 -16.82 32.33
CA ILE A 18 28.52 -18.20 32.25
C ILE A 18 28.46 -18.83 33.64
N TYR A 19 27.90 -20.03 33.70
CA TYR A 19 27.92 -20.87 34.88
C TYR A 19 29.05 -21.90 34.79
N CYS A 20 29.98 -21.86 35.73
CA CYS A 20 31.02 -22.87 35.81
C CYS A 20 30.51 -24.08 36.62
N ASN A 21 30.33 -25.22 35.94
CA ASN A 21 29.89 -26.47 36.59
C ASN A 21 30.86 -26.99 37.66
N LYS A 22 32.16 -26.64 37.56
CA LYS A 22 33.22 -27.07 38.49
C LYS A 22 33.21 -26.27 39.79
N CYS A 23 33.27 -24.94 39.71
CA CYS A 23 33.31 -24.08 40.90
C CYS A 23 31.94 -23.51 41.31
N LYS A 24 30.86 -23.90 40.62
CA LYS A 24 29.46 -23.49 40.86
C LYS A 24 29.28 -21.96 40.86
N ARG A 25 30.19 -21.23 40.22
CA ARG A 25 30.20 -19.77 40.17
C ARG A 25 29.55 -19.27 38.88
N PHE A 26 28.67 -18.31 39.04
CA PHE A 26 28.00 -17.64 37.95
C PHE A 26 28.58 -16.25 37.72
N THR A 27 29.04 -15.98 36.50
CA THR A 27 29.93 -14.85 36.21
C THR A 27 29.52 -14.15 34.92
N CYS A 28 29.53 -12.81 34.92
CA CYS A 28 29.25 -12.00 33.73
C CYS A 28 30.46 -12.06 32.80
N ILE A 29 30.26 -12.36 31.51
CA ILE A 29 31.35 -12.51 30.53
C ILE A 29 32.16 -11.21 30.40
N GLY A 30 31.48 -10.06 30.49
CA GLY A 30 32.12 -8.76 30.40
C GLY A 30 32.93 -8.37 31.63
N CYS A 31 32.26 -8.12 32.78
CA CYS A 31 32.95 -7.60 33.97
C CYS A 31 33.60 -8.67 34.86
N ARG A 32 33.40 -9.97 34.56
CA ARG A 32 33.88 -11.10 35.37
C ARG A 32 33.36 -11.12 36.82
N GLY A 33 32.38 -10.28 37.14
CA GLY A 33 31.68 -10.25 38.44
C GLY A 33 30.42 -11.09 38.45
N LYS A 34 29.77 -11.20 39.63
CA LYS A 34 28.44 -11.82 39.74
C LYS A 34 27.45 -11.02 38.86
N PRO A 35 26.75 -11.66 37.91
CA PRO A 35 25.78 -10.98 37.06
C PRO A 35 24.71 -10.29 37.90
N ARG A 36 24.41 -9.01 37.60
CA ARG A 36 23.41 -8.20 38.33
C ARG A 36 22.32 -7.76 37.37
N LEU A 37 21.07 -8.06 37.71
CA LEU A 37 19.95 -7.55 36.94
C LEU A 37 19.92 -6.03 37.01
N GLY A 38 19.83 -5.38 35.85
CA GLY A 38 19.69 -3.94 35.74
C GLY A 38 18.24 -3.51 36.01
N LYS A 39 17.99 -2.21 36.07
CA LYS A 39 16.62 -1.67 36.21
C LYS A 39 15.70 -2.00 35.02
N ILE A 40 16.27 -2.36 33.86
CA ILE A 40 15.57 -2.69 32.61
C ILE A 40 15.78 -4.17 32.23
N SER A 41 15.98 -5.05 33.21
CA SER A 41 16.08 -6.48 32.90
C SER A 41 14.76 -6.99 32.34
N TYR A 42 14.84 -7.62 31.16
CA TYR A 42 13.73 -8.24 30.45
C TYR A 42 13.83 -9.76 30.57
N CYS A 43 12.69 -10.43 30.77
CA CYS A 43 12.58 -11.88 30.76
C CYS A 43 11.68 -12.27 29.58
N ALA A 44 12.17 -13.15 28.70
CA ALA A 44 11.38 -13.76 27.65
C ALA A 44 11.50 -15.28 27.80
N LEU A 45 10.37 -15.99 27.82
CA LEU A 45 10.26 -17.46 27.89
C LEU A 45 11.21 -18.11 28.93
N ASP A 46 12.45 -18.41 28.55
CA ASP A 46 13.49 -19.06 29.36
C ASP A 46 14.82 -18.29 29.47
N ALA A 47 14.90 -17.04 29.00
CA ALA A 47 16.11 -16.22 28.99
C ALA A 47 15.97 -14.90 29.77
N VAL A 48 17.05 -14.49 30.44
CA VAL A 48 17.14 -13.19 31.12
C VAL A 48 18.24 -12.32 30.52
N VAL A 49 17.88 -11.10 30.14
CA VAL A 49 18.83 -10.08 29.68
C VAL A 49 19.57 -9.48 30.88
N ASN A 50 20.88 -9.68 30.92
CA ASN A 50 21.74 -9.13 31.96
C ASN A 50 22.52 -7.90 31.48
N ASN A 51 22.07 -6.73 31.92
CA ASN A 51 22.71 -5.44 31.63
C ASN A 51 23.81 -5.07 32.65
N CYS A 52 24.58 -6.08 33.09
CA CYS A 52 25.58 -5.99 34.17
C CYS A 52 26.64 -4.91 33.93
N CYS A 53 27.12 -4.79 32.68
CA CYS A 53 28.21 -3.92 32.28
C CYS A 53 28.20 -3.71 30.75
N PRO A 54 28.92 -2.69 30.23
CA PRO A 54 29.00 -2.41 28.78
C PRO A 54 29.44 -3.62 27.93
N HIS A 55 30.49 -4.33 28.35
CA HIS A 55 31.01 -5.50 27.64
C HIS A 55 30.03 -6.68 27.62
N GLY A 56 29.27 -6.88 28.69
CA GLY A 56 28.22 -7.90 28.74
C GLY A 56 27.07 -7.60 27.79
N ARG A 57 26.71 -6.32 27.65
CA ARG A 57 25.69 -5.86 26.68
C ARG A 57 26.16 -6.02 25.25
N LEU A 58 27.41 -5.64 24.97
CA LEU A 58 28.02 -5.81 23.65
C LEU A 58 28.06 -7.29 23.25
N PHE A 59 28.55 -8.16 24.14
CA PHE A 59 28.59 -9.61 23.90
C PHE A 59 27.20 -10.20 23.68
N GLY A 60 26.23 -9.84 24.54
CA GLY A 60 24.85 -10.33 24.41
C GLY A 60 24.19 -9.88 23.10
N SER A 61 24.46 -8.65 22.67
CA SER A 61 23.99 -8.14 21.38
C SER A 61 24.62 -8.90 20.22
N TRP A 62 25.94 -9.12 20.25
CA TRP A 62 26.63 -9.94 19.24
C TRP A 62 26.05 -11.36 19.17
N LEU A 63 25.86 -12.04 20.31
CA LEU A 63 25.34 -13.41 20.35
C LEU A 63 23.93 -13.51 19.72
N LEU A 64 23.04 -12.56 20.06
CA LEU A 64 21.70 -12.50 19.50
C LEU A 64 21.71 -12.21 18.00
N LEU A 65 22.56 -11.28 17.54
CA LEU A 65 22.69 -10.97 16.12
C LEU A 65 23.31 -12.13 15.33
N CYS A 66 24.27 -12.87 15.89
CA CYS A 66 24.80 -14.10 15.29
C CYS A 66 23.69 -15.14 15.10
N ARG A 67 22.87 -15.35 16.13
CA ARG A 67 21.76 -16.31 16.05
C ARG A 67 20.74 -15.89 14.99
N PHE A 68 20.44 -14.59 14.91
CA PHE A 68 19.57 -14.07 13.88
C PHE A 68 20.15 -14.26 12.47
N ASP A 69 21.40 -13.86 12.24
CA ASP A 69 22.06 -13.97 10.93
C ASP A 69 22.10 -15.43 10.45
N GLU A 70 22.37 -16.38 11.35
CA GLU A 70 22.37 -17.82 11.04
C GLU A 70 21.01 -18.30 10.52
N VAL A 71 19.91 -17.90 11.18
CA VAL A 71 18.54 -18.25 10.75
C VAL A 71 18.19 -17.58 9.42
N GLU A 72 18.53 -16.31 9.24
CA GLU A 72 18.27 -15.57 8.00
C GLU A 72 19.05 -16.15 6.81
N LEU A 73 20.29 -16.58 7.01
CA LEU A 73 21.10 -17.24 5.99
C LEU A 73 20.51 -18.60 5.59
N GLN A 74 20.04 -19.39 6.56
CA GLN A 74 19.35 -20.66 6.29
C GLN A 74 18.07 -20.42 5.47
N HIS A 75 17.30 -19.39 5.80
CA HIS A 75 16.10 -19.01 5.06
C HIS A 75 16.41 -18.61 3.62
N LYS A 76 17.41 -17.74 3.41
CA LYS A 76 17.85 -17.33 2.06
C LYS A 76 18.35 -18.50 1.22
N ALA A 77 19.12 -19.41 1.82
CA ALA A 77 19.58 -20.61 1.13
C ALA A 77 18.41 -21.52 0.69
N ALA A 78 17.38 -21.65 1.53
CA ALA A 78 16.17 -22.40 1.18
C ALA A 78 15.39 -21.74 0.03
N GLU A 79 15.22 -20.42 0.03
CA GLU A 79 14.57 -19.67 -1.07
C GLU A 79 15.35 -19.79 -2.39
N ASP A 80 16.69 -19.70 -2.34
CA ASP A 80 17.53 -19.82 -3.53
C ASP A 80 17.48 -21.24 -4.14
N LEU A 81 17.40 -22.28 -3.31
CA LEU A 81 17.20 -23.66 -3.77
C LEU A 81 15.86 -23.83 -4.50
N GLN A 82 14.81 -23.17 -4.05
CA GLN A 82 13.49 -23.20 -4.71
C GLN A 82 13.49 -22.47 -6.05
N ARG A 83 14.11 -21.29 -6.11
CA ARG A 83 14.20 -20.51 -7.36
C ARG A 83 14.99 -21.26 -8.43
N ARG A 84 15.93 -22.12 -8.02
CA ARG A 84 16.75 -22.97 -8.90
C ARG A 84 16.12 -24.34 -9.17
N GLY A 85 14.79 -24.47 -9.20
CA GLY A 85 14.07 -25.72 -9.47
C GLY A 85 14.70 -26.59 -10.57
N PRO A 86 14.48 -27.92 -10.55
CA PRO A 86 15.26 -28.88 -11.35
C PRO A 86 15.35 -28.44 -12.81
N LYS A 87 16.58 -28.34 -13.33
CA LYS A 87 16.81 -28.08 -14.76
C LYS A 87 16.03 -29.13 -15.54
N ALA A 88 15.07 -28.69 -16.34
CA ALA A 88 14.44 -29.56 -17.33
C ALA A 88 15.56 -30.20 -18.18
N PRO A 89 15.51 -31.51 -18.45
CA PRO A 89 16.42 -32.11 -19.42
C PRO A 89 16.27 -31.35 -20.74
N LEU A 90 17.40 -31.01 -21.37
CA LEU A 90 17.40 -30.55 -22.76
C LEU A 90 16.87 -31.69 -23.62
N ASP A 91 15.60 -31.60 -24.01
CA ASP A 91 14.99 -32.55 -24.94
C ASP A 91 14.94 -31.91 -26.33
N ASN A 92 15.86 -32.37 -27.19
CA ASN A 92 15.80 -32.19 -28.63
C ASN A 92 14.94 -33.34 -29.18
N GLY A 93 13.68 -33.09 -29.51
CA GLY A 93 12.92 -34.05 -30.32
C GLY A 93 11.41 -33.93 -30.23
N THR A 94 10.79 -33.54 -31.34
CA THR A 94 9.35 -33.78 -31.57
C THR A 94 9.13 -35.26 -31.84
N GLY A 95 8.42 -35.97 -30.95
CA GLY A 95 8.06 -37.37 -31.16
C GLY A 95 6.88 -37.81 -30.29
N TYR A 96 5.73 -38.04 -30.91
CA TYR A 96 4.59 -38.75 -30.33
C TYR A 96 4.94 -40.23 -30.13
N THR A 97 4.76 -40.79 -28.92
CA THR A 97 4.52 -42.23 -28.71
C THR A 97 3.71 -42.48 -27.43
N PRO A 98 2.97 -43.62 -27.35
CA PRO A 98 1.67 -43.72 -26.69
C PRO A 98 1.69 -44.34 -25.28
N GLU A 99 0.53 -44.21 -24.62
CA GLU A 99 0.19 -44.72 -23.30
C GLU A 99 0.50 -46.21 -23.09
N SER A 100 1.60 -46.51 -22.38
CA SER A 100 1.65 -47.56 -21.34
C SER A 100 3.05 -47.53 -20.71
N GLU A 101 3.10 -47.72 -19.38
CA GLU A 101 4.30 -47.73 -18.51
C GLU A 101 4.64 -46.39 -17.81
N ALA A 102 3.76 -45.95 -16.92
CA ALA A 102 4.07 -44.94 -15.90
C ALA A 102 3.75 -45.48 -14.50
N THR A 103 4.48 -46.50 -14.04
CA THR A 103 4.28 -47.10 -12.69
C THR A 103 5.55 -47.24 -11.86
N ALA A 104 6.59 -46.42 -12.09
CA ALA A 104 7.83 -46.52 -11.30
C ALA A 104 8.48 -45.17 -10.90
N SER A 105 7.75 -44.05 -10.92
CA SER A 105 8.29 -42.76 -10.43
C SER A 105 7.36 -41.98 -9.49
N ARG A 106 6.23 -42.56 -9.08
CA ARG A 106 5.27 -41.92 -8.15
C ARG A 106 5.42 -42.31 -6.67
N VAL A 107 6.48 -43.04 -6.30
CA VAL A 107 6.65 -43.57 -4.93
C VAL A 107 7.79 -42.92 -4.13
N LEU A 108 8.54 -41.95 -4.67
CA LEU A 108 9.61 -41.26 -3.92
C LEU A 108 9.38 -39.78 -3.60
N PHE A 109 8.18 -39.24 -3.85
CA PHE A 109 7.81 -37.86 -3.50
C PHE A 109 6.58 -37.79 -2.60
N LYS A 110 6.61 -38.51 -1.47
CA LYS A 110 5.56 -38.37 -0.44
C LYS A 110 6.03 -37.94 0.95
N ASP A 111 7.34 -37.79 1.19
CA ASP A 111 7.85 -37.48 2.53
C ASP A 111 8.76 -36.24 2.62
N SER A 112 8.36 -35.15 1.98
CA SER A 112 8.89 -33.81 2.32
C SER A 112 7.93 -32.68 1.96
N ASN A 113 6.66 -32.82 2.34
CA ASN A 113 5.83 -31.64 2.62
C ASN A 113 6.32 -30.98 3.91
N ILE A 114 7.47 -30.31 3.86
CA ILE A 114 7.80 -29.29 4.86
C ILE A 114 6.76 -28.20 4.65
N ASN A 115 5.87 -28.05 5.64
CA ASN A 115 4.76 -27.12 5.60
C ASN A 115 5.32 -25.70 5.70
N TYR A 116 5.53 -25.02 4.56
CA TYR A 116 6.14 -23.68 4.49
C TYR A 116 5.47 -22.62 5.38
N SER A 117 4.18 -22.78 5.67
CA SER A 117 3.49 -21.96 6.68
C SER A 117 4.18 -22.08 8.04
N GLN A 118 4.46 -23.30 8.51
CA GLN A 118 5.07 -23.57 9.81
C GLN A 118 6.52 -23.05 9.88
N GLN A 119 7.25 -23.07 8.76
CA GLN A 119 8.62 -22.56 8.70
C GLN A 119 8.68 -21.02 8.78
N ASN A 120 7.72 -20.32 8.14
CA ASN A 120 7.57 -18.87 8.29
C ASN A 120 7.13 -18.50 9.71
N ASP A 121 6.20 -19.24 10.30
CA ASP A 121 5.72 -18.99 11.67
C ASP A 121 6.84 -19.19 12.71
N LEU A 122 7.68 -20.21 12.55
CA LEU A 122 8.84 -20.44 13.43
C LEU A 122 9.88 -19.33 13.26
N THR A 123 10.14 -18.89 12.03
CA THR A 123 11.06 -17.77 11.75
C THR A 123 10.54 -16.48 12.40
N ASP A 124 9.24 -16.20 12.29
CA ASP A 124 8.61 -15.03 12.89
C ASP A 124 8.68 -15.07 14.43
N MET A 125 8.51 -16.25 15.04
CA MET A 125 8.64 -16.43 16.47
C MET A 125 10.07 -16.12 16.95
N VAL A 126 11.08 -16.73 16.33
CA VAL A 126 12.51 -16.49 16.65
C VAL A 126 12.85 -15.02 16.46
N MET A 127 12.35 -14.40 15.39
CA MET A 127 12.53 -12.99 15.11
C MET A 127 11.96 -12.09 16.20
N THR A 128 10.72 -12.36 16.59
CA THR A 128 10.02 -11.62 17.62
C THR A 128 10.81 -11.67 18.92
N GLU A 129 11.27 -12.86 19.32
CA GLU A 129 12.06 -13.05 20.53
C GLU A 129 13.40 -12.31 20.47
N VAL A 130 14.16 -12.44 19.38
CA VAL A 130 15.45 -11.75 19.21
C VAL A 130 15.27 -10.23 19.27
N LEU A 131 14.26 -9.67 18.60
CA LEU A 131 13.97 -8.23 18.62
C LEU A 131 13.64 -7.73 20.03
N LEU A 132 12.81 -8.48 20.78
CA LEU A 132 12.47 -8.14 22.16
C LEU A 132 13.71 -8.17 23.08
N LEU A 133 14.54 -9.21 22.96
CA LEU A 133 15.76 -9.34 23.75
C LEU A 133 16.79 -8.27 23.38
N LEU A 134 17.00 -7.99 22.08
CA LEU A 134 17.89 -6.93 21.62
C LEU A 134 17.43 -5.55 22.09
N THR A 135 16.11 -5.29 22.12
CA THR A 135 15.54 -4.04 22.65
C THR A 135 15.99 -3.80 24.09
N ALA A 136 16.03 -4.84 24.92
CA ALA A 136 16.48 -4.74 26.30
C ALA A 136 18.01 -4.50 26.44
N PHE A 137 18.79 -4.83 25.41
CA PHE A 137 20.23 -4.52 25.35
C PHE A 137 20.53 -3.12 24.81
N LEU A 138 19.57 -2.42 24.20
CA LEU A 138 19.80 -1.09 23.61
C LEU A 138 20.11 -0.01 24.65
N PRO A 139 21.12 0.86 24.40
CA PRO A 139 21.35 2.10 25.15
C PRO A 139 20.05 2.89 25.39
N VAL A 140 19.77 3.25 26.64
CA VAL A 140 18.56 4.02 26.97
C VAL A 140 18.91 5.47 27.26
N ASN A 141 18.37 6.37 26.45
CA ASN A 141 18.58 7.81 26.59
C ASN A 141 18.11 8.28 27.99
N GLY A 142 18.93 9.10 28.65
CA GLY A 142 18.64 9.61 29.99
C GLY A 142 19.09 8.73 31.16
N LEU A 143 19.64 7.53 30.91
CA LEU A 143 20.34 6.78 31.95
C LEU A 143 21.78 7.26 32.13
N GLY A 144 22.28 7.16 33.37
CA GLY A 144 23.59 7.69 33.75
C GLY A 144 24.80 6.80 33.38
N SER A 145 24.63 5.66 32.71
CA SER A 145 25.77 4.78 32.41
C SER A 145 26.56 5.25 31.18
N SER A 146 27.86 4.97 31.13
CA SER A 146 28.73 5.34 29.99
C SER A 146 28.23 4.75 28.67
N PHE A 147 27.74 3.50 28.69
CA PHE A 147 27.23 2.82 27.49
C PHE A 147 25.90 3.42 27.01
N ASP A 148 25.08 3.96 27.92
CA ASP A 148 23.81 4.60 27.58
C ASP A 148 23.99 6.03 27.03
N ARG A 149 25.12 6.68 27.33
CA ARG A 149 25.45 8.01 26.78
C ARG A 149 26.23 7.91 25.49
N GLU A 150 27.23 7.04 25.48
CA GLU A 150 28.15 6.86 24.38
C GLU A 150 28.44 5.36 24.19
N PRO A 151 27.60 4.68 23.39
CA PRO A 151 27.84 3.29 23.06
C PRO A 151 29.15 3.15 22.28
N PRO A 152 29.90 2.06 22.46
CA PRO A 152 31.18 1.86 21.77
C PRO A 152 30.97 1.66 20.26
N ALA A 153 31.96 2.03 19.44
CA ALA A 153 31.85 1.99 17.97
C ALA A 153 31.54 0.58 17.43
N GLU A 154 32.07 -0.44 18.10
CA GLU A 154 31.85 -1.86 17.81
C GLU A 154 30.36 -2.21 17.91
N PHE A 155 29.61 -1.58 18.82
CA PHE A 155 28.17 -1.78 18.94
C PHE A 155 27.43 -1.38 17.67
N PHE A 156 27.79 -0.22 17.09
CA PHE A 156 27.22 0.24 15.81
C PHE A 156 27.64 -0.67 14.66
N ALA A 157 28.90 -1.11 14.64
CA ALA A 157 29.42 -2.00 13.61
C ALA A 157 28.66 -3.33 13.56
N LEU A 158 28.36 -3.93 14.72
CA LEU A 158 27.57 -5.17 14.79
C LEU A 158 26.21 -5.04 14.09
N PHE A 159 25.46 -3.98 14.39
CA PHE A 159 24.17 -3.75 13.73
C PHE A 159 24.30 -3.45 12.24
N ARG A 160 25.36 -2.75 11.82
CA ARG A 160 25.63 -2.45 10.41
C ARG A 160 26.05 -3.68 9.61
N LEU A 161 26.68 -4.66 10.25
CA LEU A 161 27.14 -5.91 9.62
C LEU A 161 26.09 -7.03 9.66
N SER A 162 25.21 -7.05 10.67
CA SER A 162 24.12 -8.03 10.76
C SER A 162 23.10 -7.87 9.62
N LEU A 163 22.48 -8.97 9.20
CA LEU A 163 21.36 -9.00 8.28
C LEU A 163 20.06 -8.44 8.89
N LEU A 164 20.02 -8.12 10.20
CA LEU A 164 18.80 -7.76 10.93
C LEU A 164 18.07 -6.60 10.28
N PHE A 165 18.80 -5.53 9.98
CA PHE A 165 18.19 -4.35 9.37
C PHE A 165 17.75 -4.58 7.93
N ASP A 166 18.30 -5.57 7.22
CA ASP A 166 17.81 -5.96 5.90
C ASP A 166 16.41 -6.58 6.03
N ARG A 167 16.23 -7.48 7.00
CA ARG A 167 14.94 -8.09 7.30
C ARG A 167 13.92 -7.10 7.88
N VAL A 168 14.31 -6.27 8.85
CA VAL A 168 13.44 -5.22 9.40
C VAL A 168 13.03 -4.21 8.33
N THR A 169 13.93 -3.83 7.42
CA THR A 169 13.59 -2.97 6.28
C THR A 169 12.57 -3.64 5.36
N MET A 170 12.71 -4.95 5.08
CA MET A 170 11.71 -5.68 4.30
C MET A 170 10.34 -5.73 4.99
N LEU A 171 10.30 -5.93 6.31
CA LEU A 171 9.06 -5.92 7.09
C LEU A 171 8.39 -4.54 7.04
N LEU A 172 9.12 -3.46 7.29
CA LEU A 172 8.55 -2.10 7.34
C LEU A 172 8.28 -1.49 5.95
N ARG A 173 8.91 -2.03 4.90
CA ARG A 173 8.58 -1.71 3.49
C ARG A 173 7.23 -2.30 3.08
N ASN A 174 6.79 -3.38 3.72
CA ASN A 174 5.52 -4.01 3.40
C ASN A 174 4.37 -3.04 3.71
N ASP A 175 3.66 -2.64 2.67
CA ASP A 175 2.52 -1.75 2.72
C ASP A 175 1.18 -2.51 2.79
N SER A 176 1.23 -3.85 2.90
CA SER A 176 0.05 -4.67 3.13
C SER A 176 -0.39 -4.62 4.59
N ILE A 177 -1.39 -3.79 4.86
CA ILE A 177 -2.00 -3.63 6.19
C ILE A 177 -2.54 -4.96 6.74
N SER A 178 -3.08 -5.80 5.85
CA SER A 178 -3.60 -7.12 6.23
C SER A 178 -2.49 -8.09 6.65
N ASP A 179 -1.34 -8.07 5.99
CA ASP A 179 -0.20 -8.90 6.41
C ASP A 179 0.39 -8.40 7.74
N MET A 180 0.50 -7.07 7.91
CA MET A 180 0.92 -6.47 9.18
C MET A 180 0.02 -6.91 10.34
N ALA A 181 -1.30 -6.85 10.15
CA ALA A 181 -2.27 -7.28 11.15
C ALA A 181 -2.14 -8.78 11.48
N ARG A 182 -1.97 -9.63 10.48
CA ARG A 182 -1.80 -11.09 10.66
C ARG A 182 -0.53 -11.44 11.44
N ARG A 183 0.55 -10.67 11.26
CA ARG A 183 1.86 -10.87 11.88
C ARG A 183 2.10 -9.87 13.01
N SER A 184 1.07 -9.59 13.79
CA SER A 184 1.05 -8.46 14.74
C SER A 184 2.22 -8.46 15.71
N ASP A 185 2.57 -9.62 16.26
CA ASP A 185 3.57 -9.73 17.32
C ASP A 185 4.97 -9.39 16.81
N LEU A 186 5.30 -9.87 15.61
CA LEU A 186 6.54 -9.56 14.92
C LEU A 186 6.63 -8.07 14.59
N TYR A 187 5.57 -7.50 14.01
CA TYR A 187 5.54 -6.07 13.69
C TYR A 187 5.65 -5.19 14.93
N GLN A 188 4.98 -5.56 16.03
CA GLN A 188 5.07 -4.84 17.31
C GLN A 188 6.48 -4.92 17.90
N ALA A 189 7.12 -6.10 17.89
CA ALA A 189 8.50 -6.25 18.36
C ALA A 189 9.47 -5.44 17.50
N ALA A 190 9.33 -5.48 16.17
CA ALA A 190 10.15 -4.71 15.25
C ALA A 190 9.98 -3.20 15.46
N LEU A 191 8.73 -2.72 15.57
CA LEU A 191 8.41 -1.30 15.80
C LEU A 191 8.89 -0.83 17.17
N ALA A 192 8.75 -1.63 18.22
CA ALA A 192 9.29 -1.32 19.55
C ALA A 192 10.81 -1.17 19.51
N PHE A 193 11.51 -2.10 18.84
CA PHE A 193 12.95 -2.07 18.66
C PHE A 193 13.42 -0.82 17.91
N VAL A 194 12.86 -0.53 16.72
CA VAL A 194 13.28 0.65 15.94
C VAL A 194 12.85 1.96 16.61
N THR A 195 11.74 1.99 17.35
CA THR A 195 11.33 3.16 18.15
C THR A 195 12.30 3.42 19.28
N ALA A 196 12.77 2.38 19.98
CA ALA A 196 13.76 2.52 21.04
C ALA A 196 15.08 3.11 20.50
N MET A 197 15.52 2.64 19.33
CA MET A 197 16.70 3.21 18.65
C MET A 197 16.48 4.64 18.18
N ALA A 198 15.29 4.94 17.62
CA ALA A 198 14.94 6.28 17.15
C ALA A 198 14.96 7.33 18.27
N LYS A 199 14.61 6.97 19.50
CA LYS A 199 14.63 7.85 20.68
C LYS A 199 16.05 8.17 21.20
N HIS A 200 17.08 7.48 20.71
CA HIS A 200 18.45 7.66 21.16
C HIS A 200 19.27 8.48 20.15
N PRO A 201 19.88 9.62 20.54
CA PRO A 201 20.55 10.55 19.63
C PRO A 201 21.64 9.93 18.74
N ARG A 202 22.35 8.92 19.25
CA ARG A 202 23.37 8.20 18.46
C ARG A 202 22.82 7.03 17.65
N LEU A 203 21.83 6.29 18.16
CA LEU A 203 21.37 5.05 17.51
C LEU A 203 20.42 5.33 16.35
N VAL A 204 19.76 6.48 16.35
CA VAL A 204 18.93 6.93 15.23
C VAL A 204 19.71 6.89 13.91
N HIS A 205 21.03 7.15 13.93
CA HIS A 205 21.89 7.07 12.75
C HIS A 205 21.98 5.68 12.11
N ILE A 206 21.74 4.60 12.86
CA ILE A 206 21.63 3.25 12.29
C ILE A 206 20.39 3.14 11.38
N LEU A 207 19.34 3.91 11.68
CA LEU A 207 18.08 3.92 10.93
C LEU A 207 18.11 4.91 9.75
N THR A 208 18.81 6.03 9.90
CA THR A 208 18.82 7.15 8.94
C THR A 208 19.90 7.02 7.88
N ASP A 209 21.03 6.39 8.18
CA ASP A 209 22.17 6.32 7.27
C ASP A 209 21.96 5.26 6.19
N LYS A 210 22.64 5.45 5.05
CA LYS A 210 22.76 4.40 4.03
C LYS A 210 23.44 3.17 4.61
N ARG A 211 23.03 1.99 4.13
CA ARG A 211 23.47 0.70 4.68
C ARG A 211 24.28 -0.07 3.65
N PRO A 212 25.38 -0.76 4.01
CA PRO A 212 26.08 -1.61 3.08
C PRO A 212 25.19 -2.75 2.56
N GLU A 213 25.29 -3.07 1.28
CA GLU A 213 24.67 -4.26 0.72
C GLU A 213 25.36 -5.52 1.24
N LYS A 214 24.57 -6.51 1.68
CA LYS A 214 25.08 -7.74 2.33
C LYS A 214 24.85 -9.00 1.51
N LYS A 215 24.91 -8.89 0.18
CA LYS A 215 24.60 -10.00 -0.75
C LYS A 215 25.46 -11.26 -0.52
N ARG A 216 26.70 -11.10 -0.04
CA ARG A 216 27.65 -12.20 0.20
C ARG A 216 28.10 -12.30 1.67
N SER A 217 27.33 -11.74 2.60
CA SER A 217 27.72 -11.76 4.02
C SER A 217 27.69 -13.19 4.58
N PRO A 218 28.74 -13.65 5.29
CA PRO A 218 28.76 -14.92 6.01
C PRO A 218 28.01 -14.85 7.35
N GLY A 219 27.49 -13.67 7.72
CA GLY A 219 26.87 -13.42 9.02
C GLY A 219 27.90 -13.19 10.13
N LEU A 220 27.45 -12.61 11.25
CA LEU A 220 28.34 -12.20 12.35
C LEU A 220 29.04 -13.36 13.08
N LYS A 221 28.52 -14.60 12.96
CA LYS A 221 29.11 -15.78 13.62
C LYS A 221 30.55 -16.03 13.15
N SER A 222 30.88 -15.67 11.91
CA SER A 222 32.22 -15.82 11.35
C SER A 222 33.28 -14.98 12.05
N LEU A 223 32.90 -13.94 12.80
CA LEU A 223 33.85 -13.19 13.66
C LEU A 223 34.42 -14.06 14.79
N GLY A 224 33.70 -15.12 15.19
CA GLY A 224 34.11 -16.03 16.26
C GLY A 224 34.79 -17.32 15.75
N GLU A 225 34.68 -17.63 14.46
CA GLU A 225 35.14 -18.89 13.86
C GLU A 225 36.28 -18.59 12.87
N ASN A 226 37.55 -18.81 13.27
CA ASN A 226 38.78 -18.61 12.47
C ASN A 226 38.75 -17.38 11.55
N PHE A 227 39.28 -16.25 12.05
CA PHE A 227 39.40 -14.95 11.38
C PHE A 227 39.93 -15.01 9.93
N ASP A 228 39.06 -15.32 8.96
CA ASP A 228 39.24 -14.85 7.60
C ASP A 228 38.62 -13.45 7.51
N SER A 229 39.45 -12.44 7.77
CA SER A 229 39.04 -11.04 7.73
C SER A 229 38.50 -10.61 6.35
N HIS A 230 38.74 -11.38 5.29
CA HIS A 230 38.20 -11.13 3.96
C HIS A 230 36.74 -11.55 3.80
N ALA A 231 36.20 -12.37 4.69
CA ALA A 231 34.84 -12.89 4.58
C ALA A 231 33.75 -11.83 4.90
N LEU A 232 34.04 -10.83 5.74
CA LEU A 232 33.10 -9.78 6.16
C LEU A 232 33.35 -8.41 5.50
N VAL A 233 34.02 -8.39 4.35
CA VAL A 233 34.25 -7.15 3.60
C VAL A 233 32.93 -6.65 3.01
N VAL A 234 32.48 -5.49 3.49
CA VAL A 234 31.31 -4.77 2.98
C VAL A 234 31.76 -3.67 2.03
N ASP A 235 31.13 -3.60 0.86
CA ASP A 235 31.35 -2.51 -0.09
C ASP A 235 30.73 -1.22 0.45
N ILE A 236 31.59 -0.26 0.79
CA ILE A 236 31.20 1.07 1.29
C ILE A 236 31.24 2.14 0.18
N SER A 237 31.53 1.74 -1.06
CA SER A 237 31.43 2.63 -2.22
C SER A 237 29.97 3.07 -2.44
N PRO A 238 29.72 4.21 -3.10
CA PRO A 238 28.35 4.64 -3.39
C PRO A 238 27.47 3.60 -4.10
N SER A 239 28.06 2.73 -4.92
CA SER A 239 27.39 1.62 -5.61
C SER A 239 27.11 0.40 -4.72
N GLY A 240 27.84 0.25 -3.61
CA GLY A 240 27.67 -0.82 -2.63
C GLY A 240 26.69 -0.50 -1.51
N LEU A 241 26.06 0.67 -1.53
CA LEU A 241 25.16 1.14 -0.46
C LEU A 241 23.68 1.05 -0.88
N ALA A 242 22.87 0.42 -0.04
CA ALA A 242 21.43 0.47 -0.08
C ALA A 242 20.88 1.72 0.64
N GLY A 243 19.62 2.06 0.36
CA GLY A 243 18.88 3.10 1.07
C GLY A 243 18.80 2.83 2.58
N SER A 244 18.58 3.90 3.35
CA SER A 244 18.35 3.77 4.78
C SER A 244 17.03 3.05 5.05
N LEU A 245 16.82 2.59 6.29
CA LEU A 245 15.55 1.97 6.66
C LEU A 245 14.38 2.92 6.43
N LEU A 246 14.57 4.21 6.75
CA LEU A 246 13.52 5.23 6.61
C LEU A 246 13.15 5.51 5.15
N THR A 247 14.08 5.34 4.20
CA THR A 247 13.80 5.50 2.76
C THR A 247 12.62 4.62 2.31
N TYR A 248 12.44 3.45 2.92
CA TYR A 248 11.38 2.51 2.55
C TYR A 248 10.12 2.61 3.43
N CYS A 249 10.15 3.39 4.51
CA CYS A 249 9.03 3.54 5.44
C CYS A 249 8.04 4.66 5.05
N HIS A 250 8.36 5.47 4.04
CA HIS A 250 7.58 6.65 3.68
C HIS A 250 6.10 6.34 3.40
N ASN A 251 5.83 5.32 2.58
CA ASN A 251 4.46 4.90 2.28
C ASN A 251 3.75 4.38 3.54
N THR A 252 4.43 3.52 4.31
CA THR A 252 3.92 2.98 5.56
C THR A 252 3.56 4.09 6.56
N PHE A 253 4.36 5.15 6.65
CA PHE A 253 4.05 6.33 7.46
C PHE A 253 2.83 7.09 6.95
N LYS A 254 2.73 7.35 5.63
CA LYS A 254 1.55 8.00 5.03
C LYS A 254 0.26 7.22 5.30
N GLN A 255 0.28 5.91 5.11
CA GLN A 255 -0.87 5.04 5.39
C GLN A 255 -1.23 5.06 6.88
N ALA A 256 -0.22 5.01 7.76
CA ALA A 256 -0.43 5.03 9.20
C ALA A 256 -1.07 6.34 9.69
N ASP A 257 -0.67 7.47 9.11
CA ASP A 257 -1.26 8.77 9.40
C ASP A 257 -2.71 8.85 8.95
N ALA A 258 -3.00 8.39 7.73
CA ALA A 258 -4.37 8.32 7.22
C ALA A 258 -5.26 7.44 8.11
N PHE A 259 -4.77 6.26 8.48
CA PHE A 259 -5.49 5.34 9.38
C PHE A 259 -5.70 5.93 10.78
N ALA A 260 -4.69 6.59 11.35
CA ALA A 260 -4.78 7.21 12.67
C ALA A 260 -5.80 8.37 12.68
N CYS A 261 -5.84 9.18 11.62
CA CYS A 261 -6.83 10.24 11.44
C CYS A 261 -8.26 9.68 11.39
N LEU A 262 -8.48 8.65 10.56
CA LEU A 262 -9.79 8.00 10.41
C LEU A 262 -10.29 7.35 11.71
N SER A 263 -9.40 6.71 12.45
CA SER A 263 -9.74 6.00 13.69
C SER A 263 -10.00 6.91 14.90
N HIS A 264 -9.49 8.15 14.91
CA HIS A 264 -9.73 9.11 16.00
C HIS A 264 -11.09 9.82 15.94
N ASN A 265 -11.77 9.82 14.79
CA ASN A 265 -13.09 10.46 14.66
C ASN A 265 -14.15 9.68 15.46
N ALA A 266 -14.38 10.14 16.70
CA ALA A 266 -15.12 9.48 17.78
C ALA A 266 -16.58 9.11 17.46
N ALA A 267 -17.21 9.74 16.45
CA ALA A 267 -18.55 9.39 15.99
C ALA A 267 -18.63 7.97 15.37
N MET A 268 -17.49 7.39 14.98
CA MET A 268 -17.40 6.11 14.25
C MET A 268 -16.84 4.95 15.09
N ALA A 269 -16.38 5.20 16.32
CA ALA A 269 -15.65 4.22 17.15
C ALA A 269 -16.55 3.23 17.91
N LYS A 270 -17.88 3.35 17.84
CA LYS A 270 -18.83 2.47 18.57
C LYS A 270 -18.88 1.00 18.10
N GLY A 271 -18.01 0.59 17.17
CA GLY A 271 -17.94 -0.77 16.62
C GLY A 271 -16.59 -1.50 16.80
N ILE A 272 -15.64 -0.94 17.56
CA ILE A 272 -14.31 -1.57 17.78
C ILE A 272 -14.44 -2.64 18.87
N HIS A 273 -14.88 -3.83 18.47
CA HIS A 273 -15.08 -4.95 19.41
C HIS A 273 -14.15 -6.15 19.13
N SER A 274 -13.67 -6.33 17.89
CA SER A 274 -12.83 -7.48 17.54
C SER A 274 -11.36 -7.27 17.90
N ASP A 275 -10.67 -8.36 18.23
CA ASP A 275 -9.26 -8.33 18.59
C ASP A 275 -8.34 -7.99 17.39
N ASP A 276 -8.70 -8.40 16.17
CA ASP A 276 -8.01 -7.98 14.94
C ASP A 276 -8.03 -6.46 14.75
N SER A 277 -9.17 -5.82 15.04
CA SER A 277 -9.29 -4.36 14.97
C SER A 277 -8.38 -3.68 16.00
N LYS A 278 -8.31 -4.21 17.23
CA LYS A 278 -7.42 -3.68 18.27
C LYS A 278 -5.94 -3.84 17.89
N GLN A 279 -5.55 -5.01 17.38
CA GLN A 279 -4.19 -5.28 16.92
C GLN A 279 -3.79 -4.35 15.79
N THR A 280 -4.66 -4.18 14.79
CA THR A 280 -4.44 -3.25 13.67
C THR A 280 -4.21 -1.82 14.18
N ILE A 281 -5.10 -1.32 15.05
CA ILE A 281 -4.98 0.02 15.63
C ILE A 281 -3.68 0.16 16.41
N ALA A 282 -3.30 -0.87 17.18
CA ALA A 282 -2.05 -0.86 17.94
C ALA A 282 -0.83 -0.79 17.03
N ILE A 283 -0.81 -1.52 15.90
CA ILE A 283 0.31 -1.49 14.94
C ILE A 283 0.46 -0.10 14.36
N PHE A 284 -0.62 0.51 13.87
CA PHE A 284 -0.57 1.86 13.31
C PHE A 284 -0.15 2.92 14.33
N LYS A 285 -0.61 2.80 15.58
CA LYS A 285 -0.12 3.66 16.67
C LYS A 285 1.39 3.48 16.89
N SER A 286 1.90 2.26 16.84
CA SER A 286 3.34 1.98 16.94
C SER A 286 4.12 2.55 15.74
N ILE A 287 3.58 2.50 14.52
CA ILE A 287 4.19 3.12 13.33
C ILE A 287 4.25 4.65 13.47
N VAL A 288 3.15 5.28 13.90
CA VAL A 288 3.10 6.73 14.17
C VAL A 288 4.10 7.11 15.27
N GLY A 289 4.14 6.34 16.36
CA GLY A 289 5.10 6.55 17.46
C GLY A 289 6.55 6.40 17.02
N PHE A 290 6.85 5.44 16.14
CA PHE A 290 8.18 5.29 15.54
C PHE A 290 8.56 6.53 14.72
N ARG A 291 7.69 6.95 13.80
CA ARG A 291 7.88 8.15 12.98
C ARG A 291 8.12 9.38 13.85
N ASP A 292 7.33 9.58 14.89
CA ASP A 292 7.42 10.74 15.77
C ASP A 292 8.73 10.75 16.57
N ALA A 293 9.18 9.58 17.04
CA ALA A 293 10.48 9.44 17.69
C ALA A 293 11.65 9.82 16.77
N VAL A 294 11.57 9.45 15.48
CA VAL A 294 12.55 9.86 14.48
C VAL A 294 12.48 11.37 14.24
N LYS A 295 11.29 11.95 14.02
CA LYS A 295 11.13 13.41 13.83
C LYS A 295 11.70 14.21 15.00
N GLN A 296 11.54 13.71 16.22
CA GLN A 296 12.04 14.36 17.42
C GLN A 296 13.58 14.33 17.52
N THR A 297 14.20 13.22 17.11
CA THR A 297 15.64 12.98 17.33
C THR A 297 16.50 13.30 16.11
N ALA A 298 15.94 13.18 14.91
CA ALA A 298 16.58 13.42 13.62
C ALA A 298 15.58 14.03 12.62
N PRO A 299 15.19 15.31 12.80
CA PRO A 299 14.14 15.96 12.02
C PRO A 299 14.43 15.97 10.50
N ASP A 300 15.71 16.06 10.12
CA ASP A 300 16.14 16.08 8.73
C ASP A 300 16.13 14.70 8.05
N ALA A 301 15.90 13.62 8.80
CA ALA A 301 15.95 12.27 8.25
C ALA A 301 14.65 11.80 7.59
N ILE A 302 13.51 12.39 7.96
CA ILE A 302 12.22 12.18 7.30
C ILE A 302 11.99 13.37 6.36
N GLN A 303 12.86 13.48 5.36
CA GLN A 303 12.60 14.35 4.22
C GLN A 303 11.90 13.51 3.15
N ASP A 304 10.79 14.02 2.61
CA ASP A 304 10.09 13.42 1.46
C ASP A 304 11.15 13.17 0.37
N PRO A 305 11.31 11.93 -0.14
CA PRO A 305 12.38 11.56 -1.06
C PRO A 305 12.49 12.57 -2.20
N ALA A 306 13.51 13.42 -2.09
CA ALA A 306 13.94 14.47 -3.01
C ALA A 306 12.82 15.29 -3.69
N LYS A 307 12.91 16.62 -3.53
CA LYS A 307 12.36 17.62 -4.44
C LYS A 307 12.98 17.50 -5.84
N THR A 308 12.95 16.34 -6.49
CA THR A 308 13.03 16.28 -7.94
C THR A 308 11.87 17.11 -8.46
N PRO A 309 12.09 18.05 -9.38
CA PRO A 309 11.01 18.79 -10.01
C PRO A 309 10.01 17.79 -10.59
N LYS A 310 8.86 17.65 -9.94
CA LYS A 310 7.76 16.82 -10.45
C LYS A 310 6.95 17.67 -11.43
N ASP A 311 6.36 17.02 -12.42
CA ASP A 311 5.33 17.65 -13.26
C ASP A 311 4.23 18.21 -12.34
N PRO A 312 3.75 19.45 -12.50
CA PRO A 312 2.74 20.04 -11.61
C PRO A 312 1.48 19.18 -11.45
N TRP A 313 1.11 18.43 -12.49
CA TRP A 313 0.01 17.47 -12.42
C TRP A 313 0.32 16.26 -11.52
N GLN A 314 1.55 15.76 -11.55
CA GLN A 314 1.98 14.64 -10.71
C GLN A 314 1.96 15.05 -9.23
N GLU A 315 2.54 16.21 -8.91
CA GLU A 315 2.54 16.74 -7.53
C GLU A 315 1.10 16.95 -7.03
N PHE A 316 0.23 17.55 -7.86
CA PHE A 316 -1.17 17.73 -7.52
C PHE A 316 -1.89 16.40 -7.29
N THR A 317 -1.65 15.41 -8.15
CA THR A 317 -2.28 14.09 -8.06
C THR A 317 -1.89 13.39 -6.77
N GLU A 318 -0.58 13.34 -6.45
CA GLU A 318 -0.08 12.75 -5.20
C GLU A 318 -0.70 13.40 -3.95
N ALA A 319 -1.02 14.71 -4.01
CA ALA A 319 -1.64 15.43 -2.90
C ALA A 319 -3.18 15.30 -2.82
N LYS A 320 -3.85 14.93 -3.93
CA LYS A 320 -5.32 15.00 -4.06
C LYS A 320 -6.01 13.70 -4.44
N GLN A 321 -5.26 12.60 -4.58
CA GLN A 321 -5.80 11.28 -4.93
C GLN A 321 -6.92 10.80 -3.99
N VAL A 322 -6.79 11.04 -2.68
CA VAL A 322 -7.83 10.72 -1.69
C VAL A 322 -8.11 11.97 -0.86
N THR A 323 -9.35 12.43 -0.87
CA THR A 323 -9.79 13.60 -0.08
C THR A 323 -11.11 13.33 0.63
N PHE A 324 -11.39 14.10 1.67
CA PHE A 324 -12.59 13.95 2.50
C PHE A 324 -13.48 15.18 2.38
N THR A 325 -14.78 14.98 2.18
CA THR A 325 -15.80 16.04 2.13
C THR A 325 -17.21 15.46 2.16
N ASP A 326 -18.09 16.01 3.00
CA ASP A 326 -19.52 15.66 3.02
C ASP A 326 -20.30 16.12 1.78
N ASP A 327 -19.71 16.92 0.88
CA ASP A 327 -20.30 17.25 -0.42
C ASP A 327 -20.54 15.98 -1.27
N VAL A 328 -19.86 14.87 -0.95
CA VAL A 328 -20.11 13.53 -1.51
C VAL A 328 -21.58 13.11 -1.35
N LEU A 329 -22.24 13.52 -0.27
CA LEU A 329 -23.63 13.16 0.00
C LEU A 329 -24.61 13.94 -0.89
N VAL A 330 -24.21 15.09 -1.40
CA VAL A 330 -25.10 15.92 -2.23
C VAL A 330 -25.34 15.23 -3.58
N ASN A 331 -26.62 15.05 -3.94
CA ASN A 331 -27.05 14.44 -5.20
C ASN A 331 -26.44 13.06 -5.46
N HIS A 332 -26.16 12.30 -4.39
CA HIS A 332 -25.67 10.92 -4.53
C HIS A 332 -26.80 10.00 -4.99
N ARG A 333 -26.53 9.20 -6.03
CA ARG A 333 -27.53 8.33 -6.66
C ARG A 333 -28.18 7.34 -5.67
N LEU A 334 -27.35 6.78 -4.79
CA LEU A 334 -27.76 5.79 -3.79
C LEU A 334 -28.24 6.42 -2.48
N SER A 335 -28.63 7.70 -2.49
CA SER A 335 -29.12 8.39 -1.28
C SER A 335 -30.34 7.73 -0.63
N HIS A 336 -31.19 7.08 -1.42
CA HIS A 336 -32.34 6.32 -0.93
C HIS A 336 -31.96 4.97 -0.30
N GLU A 337 -30.87 4.36 -0.76
CA GLU A 337 -30.34 3.08 -0.24
C GLU A 337 -29.56 3.25 1.07
N TRP A 338 -29.26 4.49 1.46
CA TRP A 338 -28.62 4.78 2.73
C TRP A 338 -29.51 4.33 3.87
N CYS A 339 -29.23 3.13 4.37
CA CYS A 339 -29.82 2.66 5.60
C CYS A 339 -29.56 3.71 6.70
N LYS A 340 -30.57 3.95 7.56
CA LYS A 340 -30.35 4.70 8.81
C LYS A 340 -29.14 4.09 9.52
N ILE A 341 -28.30 4.93 10.11
CA ILE A 341 -27.07 4.51 10.79
C ILE A 341 -27.43 3.48 11.87
N GLN A 342 -27.29 2.19 11.53
CA GLN A 342 -27.28 1.09 12.47
C GLN A 342 -25.87 0.95 13.04
N SER A 343 -25.73 0.26 14.17
CA SER A 343 -24.40 -0.16 14.64
C SER A 343 -23.75 -1.03 13.57
N PRO A 344 -22.59 -0.65 12.99
CA PRO A 344 -21.94 -1.45 11.97
C PRO A 344 -21.49 -2.79 12.56
N PRO A 345 -21.45 -3.87 11.77
CA PRO A 345 -20.87 -5.14 12.20
C PRO A 345 -19.43 -4.95 12.71
N PRO A 346 -18.99 -5.75 13.71
CA PRO A 346 -17.62 -5.70 14.20
C PRO A 346 -16.59 -5.82 13.06
N GLY A 347 -15.54 -5.00 13.08
CA GLY A 347 -14.48 -5.03 12.08
C GLY A 347 -14.80 -4.34 10.75
N ARG A 348 -16.07 -4.07 10.41
CA ARG A 348 -16.45 -3.38 9.14
C ARG A 348 -15.72 -2.05 8.98
N MET A 349 -15.79 -1.18 9.98
CA MET A 349 -15.17 0.15 9.92
C MET A 349 -13.64 0.06 9.89
N THR A 350 -13.05 -0.87 10.63
CA THR A 350 -11.60 -1.08 10.58
C THR A 350 -11.16 -1.54 9.19
N GLY A 351 -11.87 -2.49 8.56
CA GLY A 351 -11.61 -2.91 7.19
C GLY A 351 -11.70 -1.76 6.19
N LEU A 352 -12.70 -0.89 6.35
CA LEU A 352 -12.86 0.31 5.53
C LEU A 352 -11.70 1.31 5.72
N TRP A 353 -11.25 1.55 6.95
CA TRP A 353 -10.11 2.42 7.19
C TRP A 353 -8.81 1.82 6.64
N LYS A 354 -8.64 0.50 6.68
CA LYS A 354 -7.51 -0.20 6.04
C LYS A 354 -7.51 0.10 4.53
N GLU A 355 -8.65 -0.08 3.86
CA GLU A 355 -8.82 0.24 2.43
C GLU A 355 -8.46 1.71 2.13
N ILE A 356 -9.09 2.67 2.80
CA ILE A 356 -8.85 4.11 2.56
C ILE A 356 -7.39 4.49 2.82
N ALA A 357 -6.79 3.96 3.89
CA ALA A 357 -5.38 4.21 4.20
C ALA A 357 -4.47 3.70 3.08
N SER A 358 -4.71 2.49 2.56
CA SER A 358 -3.90 1.92 1.47
C SER A 358 -3.88 2.80 0.21
N TRP A 359 -5.03 3.39 -0.14
CA TRP A 359 -5.20 4.19 -1.35
C TRP A 359 -4.34 5.46 -1.37
N THR A 360 -3.95 5.97 -0.20
CA THR A 360 -3.06 7.14 -0.09
C THR A 360 -1.67 6.91 -0.71
N THR A 361 -1.31 5.66 -0.98
CA THR A 361 -0.04 5.31 -1.63
C THR A 361 -0.17 4.32 -2.77
N SER A 362 -1.34 3.68 -2.96
CA SER A 362 -1.52 2.58 -3.91
C SER A 362 -2.46 2.88 -5.08
N LEU A 363 -3.13 4.05 -5.11
CA LEU A 363 -4.02 4.39 -6.23
C LEU A 363 -3.24 4.57 -7.53
N PRO A 364 -3.65 3.90 -8.62
CA PRO A 364 -3.10 4.15 -9.95
C PRO A 364 -3.27 5.62 -10.38
N PRO A 365 -2.38 6.12 -11.24
CA PRO A 365 -2.55 7.43 -11.86
C PRO A 365 -3.92 7.57 -12.55
N GLY A 366 -4.54 8.74 -12.39
CA GLY A 366 -5.82 9.05 -13.02
C GLY A 366 -7.05 8.55 -12.24
N ILE A 367 -6.89 7.96 -11.05
CA ILE A 367 -8.00 7.63 -10.16
C ILE A 367 -7.98 8.57 -8.95
N PHE A 368 -9.12 9.19 -8.66
CA PHE A 368 -9.32 10.07 -7.52
C PHE A 368 -10.55 9.64 -6.74
N VAL A 369 -10.48 9.73 -5.41
CA VAL A 369 -11.55 9.30 -4.51
C VAL A 369 -11.89 10.45 -3.54
N LYS A 370 -13.18 10.76 -3.44
CA LYS A 370 -13.74 11.64 -2.40
C LYS A 370 -14.59 10.80 -1.46
N VAL A 371 -14.24 10.80 -0.19
CA VAL A 371 -14.92 10.05 0.88
C VAL A 371 -15.73 11.03 1.72
N SER A 372 -16.96 10.68 2.11
CA SER A 372 -17.73 11.53 3.05
C SER A 372 -17.09 11.53 4.44
N ASP A 373 -17.00 12.71 5.07
CA ASP A 373 -16.47 12.88 6.43
C ASP A 373 -17.34 12.17 7.46
N SER A 374 -18.66 12.31 7.32
CA SER A 374 -19.67 11.78 8.24
C SER A 374 -20.10 10.34 7.92
N ARG A 375 -19.97 9.91 6.66
CA ARG A 375 -20.35 8.59 6.16
C ARG A 375 -19.25 8.01 5.27
N PRO A 376 -18.14 7.49 5.84
CA PRO A 376 -17.05 6.94 5.05
C PRO A 376 -17.45 5.74 4.17
N ASP A 377 -18.62 5.14 4.40
CA ASP A 377 -19.22 4.11 3.56
C ASP A 377 -19.86 4.66 2.26
N VAL A 378 -19.85 5.98 2.06
CA VAL A 378 -20.34 6.67 0.86
C VAL A 378 -19.19 7.46 0.22
N MET A 379 -18.98 7.27 -1.09
CA MET A 379 -17.85 7.82 -1.82
C MET A 379 -18.23 8.23 -3.24
N LYS A 380 -17.49 9.19 -3.81
CA LYS A 380 -17.47 9.45 -5.24
C LYS A 380 -16.07 9.17 -5.79
N ILE A 381 -16.00 8.57 -6.97
CA ILE A 381 -14.75 8.22 -7.64
C ILE A 381 -14.71 8.92 -8.99
N LEU A 382 -13.57 9.52 -9.34
CA LEU A 382 -13.29 10.04 -10.67
C LEU A 382 -12.17 9.20 -11.28
N ILE A 383 -12.42 8.66 -12.48
CA ILE A 383 -11.44 7.91 -13.26
C ILE A 383 -11.22 8.64 -14.59
N ILE A 384 -9.96 8.93 -14.89
CA ILE A 384 -9.54 9.48 -16.18
C ILE A 384 -9.36 8.32 -17.16
N GLY A 385 -9.96 8.43 -18.35
CA GLY A 385 -9.83 7.44 -19.40
C GLY A 385 -8.38 7.31 -19.89
N VAL A 386 -7.96 6.07 -20.13
CA VAL A 386 -6.54 5.71 -20.34
C VAL A 386 -6.12 6.03 -21.78
N PRO A 387 -4.88 6.52 -22.02
CA PRO A 387 -4.34 6.70 -23.37
C PRO A 387 -4.44 5.43 -24.22
N GLY A 388 -4.67 5.59 -25.53
CA GLY A 388 -4.84 4.47 -26.47
C GLY A 388 -6.25 3.86 -26.52
N SER A 389 -7.14 4.25 -25.61
CA SER A 389 -8.56 3.88 -25.62
C SER A 389 -9.43 5.00 -26.26
N PRO A 390 -10.68 4.73 -26.70
CA PRO A 390 -11.61 5.78 -27.11
C PRO A 390 -12.15 6.62 -25.93
N TYR A 391 -11.71 6.33 -24.71
CA TYR A 391 -12.02 7.07 -23.48
C TYR A 391 -10.91 8.06 -23.10
N ALA A 392 -9.77 8.01 -23.79
CA ALA A 392 -8.56 8.75 -23.43
C ALA A 392 -8.85 10.24 -23.15
N GLY A 393 -8.45 10.68 -21.97
CA GLY A 393 -8.60 12.07 -21.53
C GLY A 393 -9.99 12.51 -21.08
N GLY A 394 -10.99 11.61 -21.15
CA GLY A 394 -12.30 11.84 -20.55
C GLY A 394 -12.27 11.68 -19.03
N LEU A 395 -13.07 12.47 -18.32
CA LEU A 395 -13.28 12.38 -16.88
C LEU A 395 -14.61 11.67 -16.59
N PHE A 396 -14.54 10.52 -15.94
CA PHE A 396 -15.68 9.64 -15.67
C PHE A 396 -15.92 9.56 -14.16
N ILE A 397 -17.14 9.87 -13.71
CA ILE A 397 -17.49 9.88 -12.29
C ILE A 397 -18.39 8.71 -11.96
N PHE A 398 -18.17 8.14 -10.77
CA PHE A 398 -18.94 7.05 -10.22
C PHE A 398 -19.34 7.35 -8.77
N ASP A 399 -20.56 6.98 -8.43
CA ASP A 399 -21.08 6.96 -7.07
C ASP A 399 -20.90 5.57 -6.49
N MET A 400 -20.37 5.48 -5.26
CA MET A 400 -20.15 4.21 -4.57
C MET A 400 -20.76 4.25 -3.16
N TYR A 401 -21.39 3.14 -2.80
CA TYR A 401 -21.94 2.91 -1.47
C TYR A 401 -21.55 1.51 -0.98
N LEU A 402 -21.10 1.41 0.27
CA LEU A 402 -20.82 0.15 0.93
C LEU A 402 -22.05 -0.26 1.76
N PRO A 403 -22.77 -1.33 1.39
CA PRO A 403 -23.95 -1.74 2.14
C PRO A 403 -23.59 -2.19 3.57
N HIS A 404 -24.60 -2.33 4.43
CA HIS A 404 -24.41 -2.65 5.86
C HIS A 404 -23.61 -3.95 6.08
N ASN A 405 -23.82 -4.96 5.23
CA ASN A 405 -23.16 -6.26 5.28
C ASN A 405 -21.84 -6.32 4.49
N TRP A 406 -21.35 -5.22 3.92
CA TRP A 406 -19.98 -5.16 3.39
C TRP A 406 -18.96 -5.46 4.52
N PRO A 407 -17.90 -6.25 4.29
CA PRO A 407 -17.43 -6.81 3.01
C PRO A 407 -17.95 -8.22 2.68
N ALA A 408 -18.98 -8.74 3.36
CA ALA A 408 -19.57 -10.04 3.01
C ALA A 408 -20.26 -10.01 1.63
N VAL A 409 -20.63 -8.82 1.15
CA VAL A 409 -21.15 -8.55 -0.19
C VAL A 409 -20.33 -7.43 -0.85
N PRO A 410 -20.34 -7.32 -2.20
CA PRO A 410 -19.61 -6.26 -2.90
C PRO A 410 -20.13 -4.86 -2.59
N PRO A 411 -19.32 -3.82 -2.88
CA PRO A 411 -19.83 -2.45 -2.94
C PRO A 411 -20.88 -2.29 -4.04
N GLN A 412 -21.77 -1.32 -3.89
CA GLN A 412 -22.63 -0.85 -4.98
C GLN A 412 -21.94 0.32 -5.68
N MET A 413 -21.91 0.30 -7.01
CA MET A 413 -21.24 1.33 -7.80
C MET A 413 -22.03 1.64 -9.06
N TYR A 414 -22.21 2.93 -9.34
CA TYR A 414 -22.96 3.41 -10.50
C TYR A 414 -22.23 4.55 -11.17
N PHE A 415 -22.26 4.57 -12.50
CA PHE A 415 -21.82 5.70 -13.28
C PHE A 415 -22.73 6.91 -13.01
N ALA A 416 -22.12 8.08 -12.78
CA ALA A 416 -22.79 9.27 -12.27
C ALA A 416 -22.22 10.55 -12.92
N MET A 417 -22.42 10.69 -14.24
CA MET A 417 -22.00 11.88 -14.99
C MET A 417 -22.81 13.14 -14.67
N ASN A 418 -24.08 13.01 -14.28
CA ASN A 418 -24.95 14.15 -13.98
C ASN A 418 -25.25 14.19 -12.49
N GLN A 419 -25.03 15.35 -11.85
CA GLN A 419 -25.37 15.56 -10.46
C GLN A 419 -26.89 15.39 -10.26
N GLY A 420 -27.33 14.22 -9.81
CA GLY A 420 -28.69 13.98 -9.30
C GLY A 420 -29.77 13.64 -10.33
N CYS A 421 -29.45 13.40 -11.61
CA CYS A 421 -30.43 12.87 -12.56
C CYS A 421 -30.22 11.38 -12.78
N GLY A 422 -31.18 10.57 -12.29
CA GLY A 422 -31.08 9.11 -12.13
C GLY A 422 -30.97 8.24 -13.39
N LEU A 423 -30.75 8.79 -14.59
CA LEU A 423 -30.56 7.99 -15.82
C LEU A 423 -29.54 8.64 -16.74
N ILE A 424 -28.52 7.87 -17.15
CA ILE A 424 -27.63 8.20 -18.25
C ILE A 424 -28.34 7.71 -19.51
N ARG A 425 -29.07 8.58 -20.21
CA ARG A 425 -29.89 8.17 -21.37
C ARG A 425 -29.06 7.81 -22.63
N PHE A 426 -27.85 7.29 -22.44
CA PHE A 426 -26.95 6.81 -23.47
C PHE A 426 -26.03 5.72 -22.90
N SER A 427 -25.78 4.64 -23.64
CA SER A 427 -24.70 3.71 -23.32
C SER A 427 -23.35 4.26 -23.79
N LEU A 428 -22.33 4.24 -22.92
CA LEU A 428 -20.96 4.67 -23.21
C LEU A 428 -20.01 3.48 -23.46
N ASN A 429 -20.33 2.35 -22.85
CA ASN A 429 -19.63 1.07 -22.97
C ASN A 429 -20.69 -0.02 -22.72
N PRO A 430 -20.62 -1.21 -23.34
CA PRO A 430 -21.54 -2.31 -23.03
C PRO A 430 -21.64 -2.66 -21.54
N ASN A 431 -20.56 -2.51 -20.76
CA ASN A 431 -20.55 -2.72 -19.32
C ASN A 431 -20.99 -1.49 -18.50
N ILE A 432 -21.40 -0.39 -19.12
CA ILE A 432 -22.00 0.77 -18.46
C ILE A 432 -23.39 0.98 -19.07
N HIS A 433 -24.40 0.49 -18.35
CA HIS A 433 -25.79 0.57 -18.79
C HIS A 433 -26.34 2.00 -18.74
N GLU A 434 -27.46 2.23 -19.41
CA GLU A 434 -28.13 3.54 -19.45
C GLU A 434 -28.70 3.94 -18.07
N ASP A 435 -29.07 2.97 -17.26
CA ASP A 435 -29.38 3.23 -15.87
C ASP A 435 -28.09 3.50 -15.06
N GLY A 436 -26.90 3.54 -15.64
CA GLY A 436 -25.64 3.75 -14.94
C GLY A 436 -25.12 2.53 -14.17
N THR A 437 -25.79 1.38 -14.24
CA THR A 437 -25.29 0.14 -13.67
C THR A 437 -23.95 -0.21 -14.32
N VAL A 438 -22.95 -0.51 -13.49
CA VAL A 438 -21.63 -0.96 -13.94
C VAL A 438 -21.59 -2.49 -13.85
N CYS A 439 -21.35 -3.15 -14.99
CA CYS A 439 -21.27 -4.60 -15.09
C CYS A 439 -19.85 -5.10 -14.88
N LEU A 440 -19.60 -5.72 -13.72
CA LEU A 440 -18.36 -6.40 -13.39
C LEU A 440 -18.67 -7.65 -12.57
N SER A 441 -17.94 -8.73 -12.83
CA SER A 441 -18.02 -9.96 -12.04
C SER A 441 -17.70 -9.69 -10.57
N LEU A 442 -16.71 -8.84 -10.29
CA LEU A 442 -16.34 -8.38 -8.95
C LEU A 442 -17.45 -7.60 -8.21
N LEU A 443 -18.39 -7.01 -8.94
CA LEU A 443 -19.57 -6.33 -8.38
C LEU A 443 -20.80 -7.25 -8.32
N ASN A 444 -20.65 -8.51 -8.75
CA ASN A 444 -21.74 -9.47 -8.95
C ASN A 444 -22.85 -8.96 -9.90
N THR A 445 -22.52 -8.02 -10.79
CA THR A 445 -23.43 -7.49 -11.83
C THR A 445 -23.13 -8.05 -13.22
N TRP A 446 -22.16 -8.98 -13.31
CA TRP A 446 -21.81 -9.71 -14.52
C TRP A 446 -21.51 -11.17 -14.19
N HIS A 447 -21.60 -12.04 -15.20
CA HIS A 447 -21.17 -13.42 -15.07
C HIS A 447 -19.64 -13.50 -14.91
N GLY A 448 -19.18 -14.56 -14.27
CA GLY A 448 -17.77 -14.79 -13.96
C GLY A 448 -17.65 -16.05 -13.13
N SER A 449 -16.48 -16.69 -13.20
CA SER A 449 -16.13 -17.84 -12.38
C SER A 449 -16.18 -17.46 -10.89
N PRO A 450 -16.34 -18.44 -9.98
CA PRO A 450 -16.34 -18.15 -8.53
C PRO A 450 -15.11 -17.38 -8.04
N ALA A 451 -13.96 -17.53 -8.72
CA ALA A 451 -12.72 -16.83 -8.38
C ALA A 451 -12.67 -15.37 -8.85
N GLU A 452 -13.48 -15.00 -9.84
CA GLU A 452 -13.57 -13.63 -10.40
C GLU A 452 -14.67 -12.79 -9.74
N ARG A 453 -15.57 -13.43 -8.99
CA ARG A 453 -16.63 -12.75 -8.23
C ARG A 453 -16.08 -12.13 -6.94
N TRP A 454 -16.91 -11.33 -6.28
CA TRP A 454 -16.57 -10.77 -4.97
C TRP A 454 -16.28 -11.88 -3.96
N LEU A 455 -15.08 -11.87 -3.39
CA LEU A 455 -14.65 -12.78 -2.35
C LEU A 455 -14.41 -11.98 -1.05
N PRO A 456 -15.26 -12.14 -0.02
CA PRO A 456 -15.02 -11.54 1.29
C PRO A 456 -13.62 -11.93 1.76
N HIS A 457 -12.79 -10.96 2.14
CA HIS A 457 -11.38 -11.12 2.58
C HIS A 457 -10.30 -11.23 1.48
N ARG A 458 -10.66 -11.31 0.20
CA ARG A 458 -9.67 -11.29 -0.91
C ARG A 458 -9.87 -10.13 -1.87
N SER A 459 -11.11 -9.82 -2.21
CA SER A 459 -11.43 -8.68 -3.06
C SER A 459 -11.25 -7.37 -2.29
N THR A 460 -10.74 -6.34 -2.97
CA THR A 460 -10.56 -4.99 -2.43
C THR A 460 -11.34 -3.98 -3.23
N LEU A 461 -11.69 -2.85 -2.64
CA LEU A 461 -12.31 -1.74 -3.38
C LEU A 461 -11.35 -1.20 -4.45
N LEU A 462 -10.04 -1.19 -4.17
CA LEU A 462 -9.01 -0.87 -5.15
C LEU A 462 -9.09 -1.76 -6.39
N SER A 463 -9.33 -3.07 -6.21
CA SER A 463 -9.47 -4.00 -7.34
C SER A 463 -10.66 -3.67 -8.23
N VAL A 464 -11.75 -3.12 -7.67
CA VAL A 464 -12.90 -2.61 -8.43
C VAL A 464 -12.49 -1.38 -9.26
N PHE A 465 -11.81 -0.41 -8.66
CA PHE A 465 -11.38 0.80 -9.37
C PHE A 465 -10.43 0.49 -10.53
N VAL A 466 -9.44 -0.36 -10.29
CA VAL A 466 -8.48 -0.83 -11.30
C VAL A 466 -9.19 -1.60 -12.41
N SER A 467 -10.17 -2.44 -12.06
CA SER A 467 -10.95 -3.23 -13.02
C SER A 467 -11.78 -2.34 -13.95
N ILE A 468 -12.42 -1.28 -13.43
CA ILE A 468 -13.13 -0.30 -14.26
C ILE A 468 -12.14 0.44 -15.18
N GLN A 469 -11.01 0.91 -14.62
CA GLN A 469 -10.02 1.64 -15.41
C GLN A 469 -9.44 0.77 -16.54
N ALA A 470 -9.12 -0.50 -16.28
CA ALA A 470 -8.47 -1.37 -17.25
C ALA A 470 -9.46 -2.02 -18.23
N MET A 471 -10.54 -2.62 -17.74
CA MET A 471 -11.43 -3.48 -18.54
C MET A 471 -12.62 -2.72 -19.16
N ILE A 472 -12.89 -1.51 -18.72
CA ILE A 472 -14.00 -0.69 -19.25
C ILE A 472 -13.45 0.58 -19.91
N LEU A 473 -12.69 1.38 -19.17
CA LEU A 473 -12.18 2.68 -19.65
C LEU A 473 -10.79 2.61 -20.29
N GLY A 474 -10.20 1.41 -20.37
CA GLY A 474 -8.86 1.16 -20.89
C GLY A 474 -8.84 0.30 -22.16
N VAL A 475 -9.97 -0.28 -22.55
CA VAL A 475 -10.06 -1.12 -23.74
C VAL A 475 -9.96 -0.29 -25.01
N ALA A 476 -9.15 -0.75 -25.97
CA ALA A 476 -9.03 -0.09 -27.27
C ALA A 476 -10.29 -0.27 -28.12
N ASN A 477 -11.00 -1.37 -27.94
CA ASN A 477 -12.18 -1.76 -28.70
C ASN A 477 -13.36 -2.09 -27.76
N PRO A 478 -14.23 -1.13 -27.45
CA PRO A 478 -15.36 -1.33 -26.54
C PRO A 478 -16.33 -2.43 -26.96
N ALA A 479 -16.31 -2.83 -28.23
CA ALA A 479 -17.20 -3.84 -28.76
C ALA A 479 -16.80 -5.28 -28.35
N GLU A 480 -15.62 -5.46 -27.74
CA GLU A 480 -15.20 -6.73 -27.10
C GLU A 480 -15.92 -6.97 -25.77
N ASN A 481 -16.51 -5.92 -25.18
CA ASN A 481 -17.26 -6.01 -23.93
C ASN A 481 -18.72 -6.46 -24.15
N GLU A 482 -19.18 -6.57 -25.40
CA GLU A 482 -20.52 -7.03 -25.73
C GLU A 482 -20.62 -8.56 -25.65
N PRO A 483 -21.53 -9.13 -24.85
CA PRO A 483 -21.72 -10.57 -24.80
C PRO A 483 -22.28 -11.10 -26.12
N LEU A 484 -21.78 -12.27 -26.57
CA LEU A 484 -22.35 -13.01 -27.70
C LEU A 484 -22.46 -12.20 -29.01
N ARG A 485 -21.43 -11.42 -29.32
CA ARG A 485 -21.37 -10.64 -30.55
C ARG A 485 -21.62 -11.49 -31.80
N SER A 486 -22.47 -10.99 -32.67
CA SER A 486 -22.89 -11.58 -33.93
C SER A 486 -22.40 -10.76 -35.13
N SER A 487 -22.50 -11.32 -36.34
CA SER A 487 -22.20 -10.61 -37.58
C SER A 487 -23.22 -9.50 -37.92
N LEU A 488 -24.34 -9.42 -37.18
CA LEU A 488 -25.35 -8.37 -37.33
C LEU A 488 -25.04 -7.13 -36.49
N ASP A 489 -24.09 -7.23 -35.56
CA ASP A 489 -23.70 -6.11 -34.71
C ASP A 489 -22.92 -5.05 -35.49
N PRO A 490 -22.98 -3.77 -35.06
CA PRO A 490 -22.25 -2.71 -35.72
C PRO A 490 -20.76 -3.01 -35.82
N ASP A 491 -20.13 -2.53 -36.90
CA ASP A 491 -18.69 -2.65 -37.11
C ASP A 491 -17.92 -2.11 -35.89
N PRO A 492 -16.92 -2.84 -35.35
CA PRO A 492 -16.20 -2.39 -34.15
C PRO A 492 -15.59 -1.00 -34.30
N GLN A 493 -15.15 -0.64 -35.51
CA GLN A 493 -14.57 0.67 -35.76
C GLN A 493 -15.62 1.80 -35.69
N GLN A 494 -16.87 1.53 -36.08
CA GLN A 494 -17.98 2.47 -35.87
C GLN A 494 -18.29 2.66 -34.39
N ILE A 495 -18.27 1.59 -33.60
CA ILE A 495 -18.46 1.66 -32.14
C ILE A 495 -17.36 2.52 -31.51
N VAL A 496 -16.09 2.27 -31.84
CA VAL A 496 -14.95 3.09 -31.38
C VAL A 496 -15.17 4.57 -31.71
N LYS A 497 -15.55 4.90 -32.95
CA LYS A 497 -15.79 6.29 -33.38
C LYS A 497 -16.94 6.94 -32.61
N TYR A 498 -18.01 6.20 -32.36
CA TYR A 498 -19.15 6.71 -31.60
C TYR A 498 -18.78 6.97 -30.14
N VAL A 499 -18.02 6.05 -29.52
CA VAL A 499 -17.52 6.20 -28.15
C VAL A 499 -16.57 7.39 -28.04
N GLN A 500 -15.64 7.59 -28.99
CA GLN A 500 -14.78 8.77 -29.01
C GLN A 500 -15.59 10.08 -28.99
N ALA A 501 -16.61 10.19 -29.84
CA ALA A 501 -17.44 11.38 -29.90
C ALA A 501 -18.23 11.60 -28.58
N LYS A 502 -18.76 10.52 -27.98
CA LYS A 502 -19.40 10.55 -26.66
C LYS A 502 -18.44 10.95 -25.54
N THR A 503 -17.21 10.45 -25.56
CA THR A 503 -16.15 10.83 -24.60
C THR A 503 -15.90 12.33 -24.69
N VAL A 504 -15.73 12.88 -25.89
CA VAL A 504 -15.52 14.34 -26.06
C VAL A 504 -16.72 15.13 -25.56
N TYR A 505 -17.94 14.71 -25.88
CA TYR A 505 -19.14 15.44 -25.51
C TYR A 505 -19.44 15.36 -24.01
N TYR A 506 -19.57 14.14 -23.47
CA TYR A 506 -20.02 13.92 -22.10
C TYR A 506 -18.89 13.92 -21.08
N ALA A 507 -17.68 13.44 -21.44
CA ALA A 507 -16.58 13.26 -20.50
C ALA A 507 -15.51 14.34 -20.59
N MET A 508 -15.64 15.29 -21.52
CA MET A 508 -14.73 16.44 -21.63
C MET A 508 -15.50 17.76 -21.61
N LEU A 509 -16.33 18.01 -22.63
CA LEU A 509 -17.01 19.29 -22.81
C LEU A 509 -17.98 19.63 -21.68
N TYR A 510 -18.71 18.62 -21.18
CA TYR A 510 -19.58 18.77 -20.01
C TYR A 510 -18.86 19.44 -18.83
N TRP A 511 -17.62 18.99 -18.54
CA TRP A 511 -16.83 19.48 -17.41
C TRP A 511 -16.25 20.86 -17.60
N LEU A 512 -16.18 21.36 -18.84
CA LEU A 512 -15.62 22.67 -19.17
C LEU A 512 -16.68 23.79 -19.15
N THR A 513 -17.97 23.45 -18.97
CA THR A 513 -19.02 24.47 -18.85
C THR A 513 -18.90 25.22 -17.51
N ALA A 514 -19.10 26.55 -17.53
CA ALA A 514 -18.84 27.42 -16.38
C ALA A 514 -19.60 27.03 -15.09
N GLU A 515 -20.82 26.52 -15.22
CA GLU A 515 -21.62 26.04 -14.09
C GLU A 515 -21.00 24.79 -13.44
N ASN A 516 -20.61 23.81 -14.26
CA ASN A 516 -20.02 22.56 -13.78
C ASN A 516 -18.62 22.77 -13.21
N VAL A 517 -17.81 23.66 -13.78
CA VAL A 517 -16.48 23.98 -13.22
C VAL A 517 -16.58 24.66 -11.85
N SER A 518 -17.62 25.46 -11.61
CA SER A 518 -17.70 26.31 -10.40
C SER A 518 -18.33 25.61 -9.20
N LYS A 519 -19.35 24.77 -9.42
CA LYS A 519 -20.15 24.16 -8.33
C LYS A 519 -19.90 22.68 -8.12
N ASN A 520 -19.10 22.02 -8.96
CA ASN A 520 -18.88 20.59 -8.84
C ASN A 520 -17.87 20.23 -7.75
N ILE A 521 -18.13 19.13 -7.05
CA ILE A 521 -17.23 18.58 -6.02
C ILE A 521 -15.81 18.34 -6.55
N TRP A 522 -15.64 18.03 -7.84
CA TRP A 522 -14.37 17.76 -8.52
C TRP A 522 -13.69 19.00 -9.12
N ARG A 523 -14.18 20.22 -8.85
CA ARG A 523 -13.71 21.46 -9.49
C ARG A 523 -12.19 21.65 -9.46
N ASP A 524 -11.55 21.28 -8.35
CA ASP A 524 -10.11 21.42 -8.13
C ASP A 524 -9.33 20.51 -9.08
N ILE A 525 -9.74 19.24 -9.16
CA ILE A 525 -9.14 18.24 -10.04
C ILE A 525 -9.41 18.58 -11.51
N ILE A 526 -10.64 18.96 -11.88
CA ILE A 526 -11.00 19.33 -13.24
C ILE A 526 -10.16 20.53 -13.72
N GLN A 527 -10.07 21.60 -12.93
CA GLN A 527 -9.30 22.79 -13.32
C GLN A 527 -7.83 22.46 -13.51
N MET A 528 -7.21 21.78 -12.54
CA MET A 528 -5.79 21.44 -12.64
C MET A 528 -5.50 20.48 -13.81
N TYR A 529 -6.40 19.51 -14.04
CA TYR A 529 -6.27 18.57 -15.14
C TYR A 529 -6.23 19.27 -16.50
N TRP A 530 -7.19 20.18 -16.75
CA TRP A 530 -7.25 20.88 -18.02
C TRP A 530 -6.12 21.90 -18.20
N ILE A 531 -5.64 22.52 -17.12
CA ILE A 531 -4.46 23.41 -17.15
C ILE A 531 -3.21 22.62 -17.56
N CYS A 532 -2.97 21.44 -16.98
CA CYS A 532 -1.74 20.69 -17.20
C CYS A 532 -1.79 19.77 -18.42
N LYS A 533 -2.92 19.12 -18.68
CA LYS A 533 -3.07 18.05 -19.68
C LYS A 533 -3.99 18.43 -20.85
N GLY A 534 -4.69 19.57 -20.79
CA GLY A 534 -5.67 19.93 -21.82
C GLY A 534 -5.11 20.01 -23.25
N LYS A 535 -3.85 20.44 -23.42
CA LYS A 535 -3.17 20.45 -24.73
C LYS A 535 -2.93 19.04 -25.28
N GLU A 536 -2.54 18.11 -24.43
CA GLU A 536 -2.31 16.70 -24.77
C GLU A 536 -3.62 16.01 -25.14
N VAL A 537 -4.66 16.23 -24.34
CA VAL A 537 -6.02 15.73 -24.61
C VAL A 537 -6.54 16.28 -25.93
N LEU A 538 -6.37 17.58 -26.18
CA LEU A 538 -6.78 18.21 -27.44
C LEU A 538 -6.05 17.61 -28.65
N ALA A 539 -4.76 17.31 -28.55
CA ALA A 539 -4.01 16.64 -29.60
C ALA A 539 -4.59 15.25 -29.92
N THR A 540 -5.01 14.50 -28.89
CA THR A 540 -5.69 13.20 -29.03
C THR A 540 -7.02 13.35 -29.81
N VAL A 541 -7.85 14.33 -29.45
CA VAL A 541 -9.13 14.58 -30.12
C VAL A 541 -8.93 15.04 -31.57
N ARG A 542 -7.90 15.84 -31.85
CA ARG A 542 -7.52 16.22 -33.22
C ARG A 542 -7.15 15.00 -34.06
N GLU A 543 -6.42 14.04 -33.49
CA GLU A 543 -6.10 12.80 -34.19
C GLU A 543 -7.35 12.00 -34.53
N TRP A 544 -8.27 11.84 -33.57
CA TRP A 544 -9.55 11.18 -33.83
C TRP A 544 -10.36 11.87 -34.93
N SER A 545 -10.37 13.21 -34.96
CA SER A 545 -11.15 13.98 -35.94
C SER A 545 -10.76 13.71 -37.40
N LYS A 546 -9.52 13.27 -37.66
CA LYS A 546 -9.04 12.94 -39.02
C LYS A 546 -9.80 11.77 -39.63
N THR A 547 -10.23 10.81 -38.82
CA THR A 547 -10.85 9.55 -39.27
C THR A 547 -12.30 9.38 -38.79
N ASN A 548 -12.76 10.26 -37.91
CA ASN A 548 -14.06 10.22 -37.27
C ASN A 548 -14.88 11.49 -37.53
N LYS A 549 -15.74 11.44 -38.56
CA LYS A 549 -16.62 12.56 -38.94
C LYS A 549 -17.63 12.93 -37.86
N LEU A 550 -17.95 12.03 -36.91
CA LEU A 550 -18.87 12.35 -35.81
C LEU A 550 -18.32 13.46 -34.89
N ILE A 551 -17.01 13.66 -34.85
CA ILE A 551 -16.39 14.73 -34.06
C ILE A 551 -16.65 16.10 -34.70
N SER A 552 -16.69 16.20 -36.03
CA SER A 552 -16.95 17.45 -36.73
C SER A 552 -18.43 17.74 -36.97
N SER A 553 -19.28 16.69 -36.98
CA SER A 553 -20.72 16.83 -37.24
C SER A 553 -21.55 16.01 -36.25
N TRP A 554 -21.41 16.28 -34.95
CA TRP A 554 -22.15 15.59 -33.89
C TRP A 554 -23.61 16.05 -33.85
N ASN A 555 -24.56 15.11 -33.89
CA ASN A 555 -25.98 15.43 -33.79
C ASN A 555 -26.42 15.45 -32.32
N THR A 556 -26.77 16.64 -31.82
CA THR A 556 -27.27 16.84 -30.44
C THR A 556 -28.75 16.47 -30.26
N LYS A 557 -29.49 16.16 -31.34
CA LYS A 557 -30.91 15.78 -31.28
C LYS A 557 -31.16 14.27 -31.20
N SER A 558 -30.20 13.43 -31.62
CA SER A 558 -30.32 11.97 -31.52
C SER A 558 -30.10 11.45 -30.10
N ASP A 559 -29.56 12.27 -29.20
CA ASP A 559 -29.29 11.93 -27.80
C ASP A 559 -30.10 12.84 -26.85
N VAL A 560 -30.75 12.24 -25.85
CA VAL A 560 -31.84 12.84 -25.06
C VAL A 560 -31.36 13.80 -23.95
N ILE A 561 -30.11 14.29 -23.97
CA ILE A 561 -29.57 15.14 -22.90
C ILE A 561 -29.61 16.61 -23.27
N ASN A 562 -30.46 17.34 -22.55
CA ASN A 562 -30.71 18.77 -22.69
C ASN A 562 -29.71 19.54 -21.81
N PHE A 563 -28.57 19.99 -22.33
CA PHE A 563 -27.75 20.99 -21.65
C PHE A 563 -28.38 22.37 -21.85
N ARG A 564 -28.97 22.94 -20.79
CA ARG A 564 -29.67 24.25 -20.83
C ARG A 564 -28.80 25.40 -21.35
N CYS A 565 -27.48 25.25 -21.40
CA CYS A 565 -26.54 26.25 -21.87
C CYS A 565 -26.22 26.17 -23.37
N TRP A 566 -26.64 25.13 -24.10
CA TRP A 566 -26.32 24.95 -25.51
C TRP A 566 -27.63 24.96 -26.30
N ASN A 567 -27.92 26.09 -26.97
CA ASN A 567 -29.09 26.23 -27.82
C ASN A 567 -29.16 25.08 -28.82
N ARG A 568 -30.36 24.52 -29.03
CA ARG A 568 -30.62 23.51 -30.06
C ARG A 568 -30.28 24.09 -31.44
N THR A 569 -29.05 23.93 -31.90
CA THR A 569 -28.73 24.16 -33.30
C THR A 569 -29.30 22.98 -34.09
N ALA A 570 -30.00 23.29 -35.18
CA ALA A 570 -30.57 22.27 -36.06
C ALA A 570 -29.50 21.55 -36.91
N GLU A 571 -28.25 22.01 -36.82
CA GLU A 571 -27.10 21.56 -37.60
C GLU A 571 -26.05 20.94 -36.69
N GLY A 572 -25.38 19.88 -37.16
CA GLY A 572 -24.39 19.14 -36.40
C GLY A 572 -23.30 20.03 -35.82
N VAL A 573 -22.94 19.81 -34.55
CA VAL A 573 -21.94 20.62 -33.85
C VAL A 573 -20.54 20.03 -34.03
N ASN A 574 -19.55 20.91 -34.17
CA ASN A 574 -18.15 20.51 -34.23
C ASN A 574 -17.55 20.41 -32.82
N LEU A 575 -17.47 19.21 -32.28
CA LEU A 575 -16.99 18.93 -30.92
C LEU A 575 -15.54 19.38 -30.71
N LEU A 576 -14.67 19.23 -31.73
CA LEU A 576 -13.28 19.66 -31.67
C LEU A 576 -13.19 21.18 -31.50
N GLU A 577 -13.90 21.94 -32.33
CA GLU A 577 -13.92 23.41 -32.21
C GLU A 577 -14.46 23.88 -30.86
N MET A 578 -15.48 23.20 -30.33
CA MET A 578 -16.04 23.53 -29.02
C MET A 578 -15.03 23.27 -27.90
N LEU A 579 -14.27 22.18 -28.00
CA LEU A 579 -13.25 21.84 -27.02
C LEU A 579 -12.12 22.86 -27.06
N GLU A 580 -11.66 23.23 -28.26
CA GLU A 580 -10.67 24.29 -28.43
C GLU A 580 -11.14 25.61 -27.82
N LYS A 581 -12.34 26.09 -28.19
CA LYS A 581 -12.90 27.34 -27.66
C LYS A 581 -13.03 27.33 -26.14
N SER A 582 -13.41 26.20 -25.55
CA SER A 582 -13.58 26.05 -24.10
C SER A 582 -12.24 26.11 -23.35
N LEU A 583 -11.18 25.51 -23.91
CA LEU A 583 -9.84 25.58 -23.33
C LEU A 583 -9.29 27.01 -23.36
N TRP A 584 -9.44 27.73 -24.48
CA TRP A 584 -8.88 29.08 -24.62
C TRP A 584 -9.64 30.16 -23.86
N SER A 585 -10.96 30.03 -23.75
CA SER A 585 -11.79 30.95 -22.93
C SER A 585 -11.53 30.79 -21.43
N SER A 586 -11.27 29.56 -20.95
CA SER A 586 -10.91 29.30 -19.56
C SER A 586 -9.51 29.81 -19.17
N SER A 587 -8.57 29.86 -20.12
CA SER A 587 -7.22 30.41 -19.91
C SER A 587 -7.13 31.95 -19.92
N GLY A 588 -8.17 32.66 -20.34
CA GLY A 588 -8.14 34.12 -20.54
C GLY A 588 -8.60 35.00 -19.37
N SER A 589 -9.13 34.43 -18.26
CA SER A 589 -9.78 35.27 -17.22
C SER A 589 -9.56 34.85 -15.77
N ARG A 590 -8.69 33.90 -15.46
CA ARG A 590 -8.34 33.58 -14.07
C ARG A 590 -6.83 33.55 -13.89
N ARG A 591 -6.26 34.66 -13.42
CA ARG A 591 -5.05 34.58 -12.60
C ARG A 591 -5.39 33.63 -11.46
N VAL A 592 -4.75 32.46 -11.44
CA VAL A 592 -4.76 31.56 -10.30
C VAL A 592 -4.13 32.35 -9.15
N GLU A 593 -4.95 32.89 -8.24
CA GLU A 593 -4.43 33.28 -6.93
C GLU A 593 -3.85 32.01 -6.30
N GLN A 594 -2.55 32.04 -6.01
CA GLN A 594 -1.89 30.94 -5.32
C GLN A 594 -2.64 30.66 -4.02
N PRO A 595 -3.03 29.40 -3.74
CA PRO A 595 -3.67 29.08 -2.48
C PRO A 595 -2.67 29.34 -1.35
N THR A 596 -2.96 30.32 -0.51
CA THR A 596 -2.27 30.48 0.77
C THR A 596 -2.58 29.26 1.64
N PRO A 597 -1.56 28.55 2.16
CA PRO A 597 -1.81 27.40 3.01
C PRO A 597 -2.31 27.90 4.37
N ARG A 598 -3.62 27.79 4.61
CA ARG A 598 -4.15 27.86 5.97
C ARG A 598 -3.90 26.51 6.64
N TYR A 599 -2.69 26.36 7.19
CA TYR A 599 -2.47 25.39 8.26
C TYR A 599 -3.34 25.81 9.45
N ARG A 600 -4.38 25.03 9.77
CA ARG A 600 -4.92 25.03 11.13
C ARG A 600 -4.14 23.96 11.89
N TYR A 601 -3.35 24.43 12.86
CA TYR A 601 -2.69 23.61 13.87
C TYR A 601 -3.70 22.82 14.71
#